data_AF-A0AAI8ST88-F1
#
_entry.id   AF-A0AAI8ST88-F1
#
_cell.length_a   1.000
_cell.length_b   1.000
_cell.length_c   1.000
_cell.angle_alpha   90.00
_cell.angle_beta   90.00
_cell.angle_gamma   90.00
#
_symmetry.space_group_name_H-M   'P 1'
#
loop_
_entity.id
_entity.type
_entity.pdbx_description
1 polymer ?
#
loop_
_entity_poly.entity_id
_entity_poly.type
_entity_poly.pdbx_seq_one_letter_code
_entity_poly.pdbx_strand_id
1 'polypeptide(L)'
;MPTTRPRHFVTETDDLAEALDRAAKRWPGVSRPQLLVRLALEGDRAAAATREDLTTRRLAAIDELSGSLTGVFGPGYLDDLRADWPS
;
A
#
# COMPACT_ATOMS: atom_id res chain seq x y z
N MET A 1 14.75 -25.73 -21.08
CA MET A 1 14.00 -24.45 -21.07
C MET A 1 14.42 -23.62 -19.86
N PRO A 2 15.32 -22.64 -20.02
CA PRO A 2 15.56 -21.64 -19.00
C PRO A 2 14.39 -20.64 -19.00
N THR A 3 13.71 -20.47 -17.88
CA THR A 3 12.73 -19.40 -17.69
C THR A 3 13.48 -18.12 -17.32
N THR A 4 13.09 -16.96 -17.86
CA THR A 4 13.72 -15.65 -17.55
C THR A 4 13.58 -15.26 -16.08
N ARG A 5 12.51 -15.73 -15.41
CA ARG A 5 12.26 -15.47 -13.98
C ARG A 5 12.92 -16.57 -13.12
N PRO A 6 13.44 -16.20 -11.92
CA PRO A 6 13.97 -17.18 -10.97
C PRO A 6 12.88 -18.15 -10.50
N ARG A 7 13.29 -19.36 -10.14
CA ARG A 7 12.42 -20.33 -9.48
C ARG A 7 12.40 -20.05 -7.99
N HIS A 8 11.21 -20.03 -7.40
CA HIS A 8 11.03 -19.92 -5.96
C HIS A 8 10.65 -21.29 -5.40
N PHE A 9 11.52 -21.83 -4.53
CA PHE A 9 11.22 -23.04 -3.77
C PHE A 9 10.63 -22.63 -2.43
N VAL A 10 9.47 -23.20 -2.10
CA VAL A 10 8.75 -22.90 -0.87
C VAL A 10 8.49 -24.21 -0.16
N THR A 11 8.89 -24.28 1.12
CA THR A 11 8.53 -25.36 2.02
C THR A 11 7.21 -25.01 2.68
N GLU A 12 6.27 -25.95 2.65
CA GLU A 12 4.98 -25.77 3.30
C GLU A 12 5.16 -25.90 4.82
N THR A 13 4.91 -24.80 5.54
CA THR A 13 4.78 -24.77 6.99
C THR A 13 3.33 -25.04 7.39
N ASP A 14 3.07 -25.33 8.67
CA ASP A 14 1.71 -25.56 9.17
C ASP A 14 0.79 -24.37 8.87
N ASP A 15 1.25 -23.13 9.13
CA ASP A 15 0.50 -21.91 8.80
C ASP A 15 0.19 -21.79 7.30
N LEU A 16 1.15 -22.13 6.44
CA LEU A 16 0.94 -22.10 5.00
C LEU A 16 -0.05 -23.19 4.57
N ALA A 17 0.02 -24.36 5.20
CA ALA A 17 -0.88 -25.47 4.92
C ALA A 17 -2.33 -25.08 5.21
N GLU A 18 -2.58 -24.49 6.39
CA GLU A 18 -3.91 -24.02 6.75
C GLU A 18 -4.41 -22.89 5.83
N ALA A 19 -3.53 -21.96 5.45
CA ALA A 19 -3.88 -20.89 4.53
C ALA A 19 -4.30 -21.42 3.17
N LEU A 20 -3.58 -22.41 2.64
CA LEU A 20 -3.89 -23.09 1.39
C LEU A 20 -5.18 -23.92 1.49
N ASP A 21 -5.48 -24.52 2.64
CA ASP A 21 -6.74 -25.25 2.86
C ASP A 21 -7.95 -24.31 2.88
N ARG A 22 -7.82 -23.13 3.53
CA ARG A 22 -8.84 -22.07 3.46
C ARG A 22 -9.00 -21.58 2.01
N ALA A 23 -7.89 -21.41 1.28
CA ALA A 23 -7.92 -21.00 -0.11
C ALA A 23 -8.59 -22.05 -1.02
N ALA A 24 -8.38 -23.33 -0.77
CA ALA A 24 -9.00 -24.43 -1.53
C ALA A 24 -10.53 -24.44 -1.37
N LYS A 25 -11.05 -24.09 -0.18
CA LYS A 25 -12.50 -23.88 0.03
C LYS A 25 -13.04 -22.73 -0.81
N ARG A 26 -12.27 -21.65 -0.94
CA ARG A 26 -12.65 -20.47 -1.75
C ARG A 26 -12.53 -20.71 -3.25
N TRP A 27 -11.55 -21.52 -3.67
CA TRP A 27 -11.27 -21.85 -5.06
C TRP A 27 -11.12 -23.36 -5.25
N PRO A 28 -12.24 -24.10 -5.31
CA PRO A 28 -12.23 -25.55 -5.46
C PRO A 28 -11.56 -25.98 -6.78
N GLY A 29 -10.82 -27.09 -6.73
CA GLY A 29 -10.18 -27.68 -7.91
C GLY A 29 -8.86 -27.03 -8.35
N VAL A 30 -8.40 -25.98 -7.65
CA VAL A 30 -7.11 -25.34 -7.92
C VAL A 30 -6.00 -26.05 -7.14
N SER A 31 -4.86 -26.32 -7.79
CA SER A 31 -3.72 -26.98 -7.14
C SER A 31 -3.04 -26.07 -6.09
N ARG A 32 -2.40 -26.67 -5.07
CA ARG A 32 -1.71 -25.90 -4.02
C ARG A 32 -0.69 -24.87 -4.56
N PRO A 33 0.17 -25.16 -5.55
CA PRO A 33 1.07 -24.15 -6.10
C PRO A 33 0.34 -22.99 -6.80
N GLN A 34 -0.78 -23.27 -7.47
CA GLN A 34 -1.59 -22.23 -8.08
C GLN A 34 -2.30 -21.37 -7.02
N LEU A 35 -2.75 -21.97 -5.92
CA LEU A 35 -3.30 -21.25 -4.77
C LEU A 35 -2.24 -20.35 -4.13
N LEU A 36 -1.00 -20.82 -3.99
CA LEU A 36 0.12 -20.03 -3.48
C LEU A 36 0.36 -18.78 -4.32
N VAL A 37 0.43 -18.93 -5.66
CA VAL A 37 0.57 -17.81 -6.58
C VAL A 37 -0.61 -16.85 -6.45
N ARG A 38 -1.83 -17.38 -6.38
CA ARG A 38 -3.04 -16.55 -6.28
C ARG A 38 -3.07 -15.75 -4.98
N LEU A 39 -2.77 -16.38 -3.85
CA LEU A 39 -2.70 -15.72 -2.55
C LEU A 39 -1.62 -14.62 -2.52
N ALA A 40 -0.45 -14.87 -3.09
CA ALA A 40 0.62 -13.87 -3.17
C ALA A 40 0.18 -12.62 -3.96
N LEU A 41 -0.51 -12.82 -5.09
CA LEU A 41 -1.02 -11.71 -5.91
C LEU A 41 -2.20 -10.98 -5.26
N GLU A 42 -3.08 -11.69 -4.54
CA GLU A 42 -4.13 -11.03 -3.74
C GLU A 42 -3.53 -10.22 -2.58
N GLY A 43 -2.49 -10.73 -1.94
CA GLY A 43 -1.76 -10.02 -0.89
C GLY A 43 -1.12 -8.71 -1.39
N ASP A 44 -0.49 -8.75 -2.56
CA ASP A 44 0.05 -7.55 -3.21
C ASP A 44 -1.04 -6.51 -3.54
N ARG A 45 -2.16 -6.96 -4.12
CA ARG A 45 -3.32 -6.09 -4.40
C ARG A 45 -3.88 -5.44 -3.14
N ALA A 46 -4.07 -6.22 -2.07
CA ALA A 46 -4.57 -5.70 -0.80
C ALA A 46 -3.61 -4.68 -0.16
N ALA A 47 -2.29 -4.93 -0.25
CA ALA A 47 -1.27 -4.01 0.22
C ALA A 47 -1.22 -2.72 -0.62
N ALA A 48 -1.39 -2.81 -1.94
CA ALA A 48 -1.47 -1.66 -2.83
C ALA A 48 -2.69 -0.79 -2.51
N ALA A 49 -3.88 -1.38 -2.42
CA ALA A 49 -5.11 -0.68 -2.06
C ALA A 49 -4.98 0.04 -0.71
N THR A 50 -4.37 -0.61 0.29
CA THR A 50 -4.14 0.03 1.61
C THR A 50 -3.25 1.26 1.50
N ARG A 51 -2.19 1.25 0.67
CA ARG A 51 -1.33 2.43 0.46
C ARG A 51 -2.06 3.55 -0.28
N GLU A 52 -2.86 3.22 -1.27
CA GLU A 52 -3.68 4.19 -2.01
C GLU A 52 -4.70 4.86 -1.07
N ASP A 53 -5.36 4.10 -0.21
CA ASP A 53 -6.27 4.63 0.81
C ASP A 53 -5.57 5.58 1.79
N LEU A 54 -4.38 5.20 2.30
CA LEU A 54 -3.61 6.06 3.19
C LEU A 54 -3.16 7.35 2.50
N THR A 55 -2.75 7.26 1.23
CA THR A 55 -2.37 8.43 0.42
C THR A 55 -3.57 9.34 0.19
N THR A 56 -4.71 8.76 -0.18
CA THR A 56 -5.95 9.49 -0.43
C THR A 56 -6.43 10.21 0.84
N ARG A 57 -6.42 9.54 1.99
CA ARG A 57 -6.77 10.15 3.28
C ARG A 57 -5.83 11.29 3.65
N ARG A 58 -4.53 11.12 3.43
CA ARG A 58 -3.55 12.18 3.66
C ARG A 58 -3.80 13.39 2.77
N LEU A 59 -4.05 13.18 1.49
CA LEU A 59 -4.32 14.27 0.54
C LEU A 59 -5.63 14.99 0.88
N ALA A 60 -6.69 14.25 1.25
CA ALA A 60 -7.95 14.83 1.69
C ALA A 60 -7.77 15.72 2.94
N ALA A 61 -6.99 15.27 3.92
CA ALA A 61 -6.70 16.08 5.11
C ALA A 61 -5.87 17.33 4.79
N ILE A 62 -4.94 17.24 3.83
CA ILE A 62 -4.18 18.41 3.36
C ILE A 62 -5.12 19.39 2.66
N ASP A 63 -5.99 18.92 1.77
CA ASP A 63 -6.94 19.76 1.04
C ASP A 63 -7.93 20.46 1.97
N GLU A 64 -8.48 19.74 2.95
CA GLU A 64 -9.39 20.29 3.97
C GLU A 64 -8.74 21.42 4.79
N LEU A 65 -7.48 21.23 5.18
CA LEU A 65 -6.73 22.24 5.94
C LEU A 65 -6.17 23.36 5.05
N SER A 66 -5.94 23.08 3.77
CA SER A 66 -5.37 24.01 2.81
C SER A 66 -6.31 25.19 2.64
N GLY A 67 -5.80 26.38 2.93
CA GLY A 67 -6.58 27.61 2.82
C GLY A 67 -7.57 27.87 3.96
N SER A 68 -7.67 27.00 4.97
CA SER A 68 -8.47 27.25 6.19
C SER A 68 -8.03 28.50 6.96
N LEU A 69 -6.77 28.93 6.76
CA LEU A 69 -6.19 30.15 7.34
C LEU A 69 -5.99 31.27 6.30
N THR A 70 -6.62 31.16 5.12
CA THR A 70 -6.56 32.22 4.10
C THR A 70 -7.15 33.50 4.67
N GLY A 71 -6.38 34.58 4.64
CA GLY A 71 -6.79 35.90 5.16
C GLY A 71 -6.52 36.10 6.66
N VAL A 72 -6.05 35.08 7.39
CA VAL A 72 -5.58 35.24 8.79
C VAL A 72 -4.22 35.93 8.83
N PHE A 73 -3.37 35.65 7.86
CA PHE A 73 -2.04 36.25 7.75
C PHE A 73 -2.12 37.56 6.97
N GLY A 74 -1.52 38.60 7.54
CA GLY A 74 -1.47 39.93 6.94
C GLY A 74 -0.62 39.99 5.67
N PRO A 75 -0.77 41.05 4.86
CA PRO A 75 0.11 41.29 3.71
C PRO A 75 1.58 41.30 4.15
N GLY A 76 2.46 40.62 3.41
CA GLY A 76 3.91 40.58 3.69
C GLY A 76 4.36 39.56 4.75
N TYR A 77 3.43 38.88 5.45
CA TYR A 77 3.75 37.93 6.52
C TYR A 77 4.78 36.84 6.12
N LEU A 78 4.68 36.32 4.89
CA LEU A 78 5.61 35.29 4.40
C LEU A 78 7.01 35.84 4.12
N ASP A 79 7.12 37.10 3.76
CA ASP A 79 8.41 37.74 3.48
C ASP A 79 9.14 38.04 4.79
N ASP A 80 8.42 38.54 5.79
CA ASP A 80 8.93 38.74 7.15
C ASP A 80 9.39 37.41 7.78
N LEU A 81 8.58 36.36 7.66
CA LEU A 81 8.90 35.03 8.20
C LEU A 81 10.15 34.41 7.54
N ARG A 82 10.35 34.64 6.24
CA ARG A 82 11.52 34.13 5.50
C ARG A 82 12.78 34.92 5.83
N ALA A 83 12.67 36.22 6.12
CA ALA A 83 13.80 37.04 6.53
C ALA A 83 14.38 36.61 7.89
N ASP A 84 13.55 36.06 8.77
CA ASP A 84 13.95 35.59 10.10
C ASP A 84 14.62 34.19 10.12
N TRP A 85 14.56 33.43 9.03
CA TRP A 85 15.17 32.10 8.97
C TRP A 85 16.61 32.17 8.43
N PRO A 86 17.63 31.69 9.17
CA PRO A 86 18.99 31.65 8.65
C PRO A 86 19.09 30.63 7.51
N SER A 87 19.73 31.03 6.41
CA SER A 87 20.01 30.20 5.22
C SER A 87 20.81 28.94 5.52
#